data_AF-A0A6P6S7D0-F1
#
_entry.id   AF-A0A6P6S7D0-F1
#
_cell.length_a   1.000
_cell.length_b   1.000
_cell.length_c   1.000
_cell.angle_alpha   90.00
_cell.angle_beta   90.00
_cell.angle_gamma   90.00
#
_symmetry.space_group_name_H-M   'P 1'
#
loop_
_entity.id
_entity.type
_entity.pdbx_description
1 polymer ?
#
loop_
_entity_poly.entity_id
_entity_poly.type
_entity_poly.pdbx_seq_one_letter_code
_entity_poly.pdbx_strand_id
1 'polypeptide(L)'
;MLDVEELEPLSLLEMINDIDQLGLSYRFSQTIKHALDKLRLLEESSQSLHVSALYFTLLRQHGCEISPDIFEGFKDQNGNFNENLAGEIRGMLSLFEASHLAYEGESILNEAKSFASLRLKDSKEFVGSNMSEPITHAVELPYHYRMQRLEARWHIEAYAKRSDKNQVLLELARLDFNIVQAKLQSEVQEVSR
;
A
#
# COMPACT_ATOMS: atom_id res chain seq x y z
N MET A 1 17.33 -0.74 14.74
CA MET A 1 16.11 -1.22 15.40
C MET A 1 15.01 -0.27 14.96
N LEU A 2 13.96 -0.74 14.30
CA LEU A 2 12.85 0.12 13.90
C LEU A 2 12.12 0.50 15.18
N ASP A 3 12.23 1.76 15.60
CA ASP A 3 11.59 2.23 16.83
C ASP A 3 10.16 2.67 16.48
N VAL A 4 9.24 1.74 16.61
CA VAL A 4 7.85 1.87 16.17
C VAL A 4 6.99 2.56 17.24
N GLU A 5 7.55 2.75 18.45
CA GLU A 5 6.81 3.23 19.61
C GLU A 5 6.51 4.74 19.56
N GLU A 6 7.32 5.54 18.85
CA GLU A 6 7.24 7.01 18.84
C GLU A 6 6.72 7.61 17.51
N LEU A 7 6.38 6.80 16.52
CA LEU A 7 5.93 7.32 15.22
C LEU A 7 4.48 7.82 15.26
N GLU A 8 4.26 8.97 14.62
CA GLU A 8 2.92 9.47 14.29
C GLU A 8 2.17 8.45 13.41
N PRO A 9 0.83 8.36 13.49
CA PRO A 9 0.06 7.28 12.85
C PRO A 9 0.28 7.16 11.34
N LEU A 10 0.35 8.28 10.61
CA LEU A 10 0.63 8.27 9.17
C LEU A 10 2.03 7.72 8.87
N SER A 11 3.06 8.19 9.58
CA SER A 11 4.43 7.72 9.37
C SER A 11 4.57 6.23 9.69
N LEU A 12 3.82 5.74 10.67
CA LEU A 12 3.75 4.33 11.00
C LEU A 12 3.11 3.51 9.86
N LEU A 13 1.97 3.96 9.33
CA LEU A 13 1.30 3.32 8.19
C LEU A 13 2.19 3.30 6.94
N GLU A 14 2.84 4.42 6.61
CA GLU A 14 3.78 4.52 5.49
C GLU A 14 4.96 3.57 5.67
N MET A 15 5.51 3.47 6.88
CA MET A 15 6.61 2.56 7.18
C MET A 15 6.21 1.09 7.02
N ILE A 16 5.04 0.69 7.53
CA ILE A 16 4.54 -0.68 7.36
C ILE A 16 4.33 -0.96 5.86
N ASN A 17 3.69 -0.04 5.13
CA ASN A 17 3.49 -0.19 3.69
C ASN A 17 4.81 -0.32 2.94
N ASP A 18 5.83 0.47 3.28
CA ASP A 18 7.17 0.36 2.69
C ASP A 18 7.81 -1.02 2.98
N ILE A 19 7.68 -1.53 4.22
CA ILE A 19 8.18 -2.86 4.60
C ILE A 19 7.49 -3.97 3.80
N ASP A 20 6.18 -3.89 3.62
CA ASP A 20 5.40 -4.87 2.86
C ASP A 20 5.77 -4.82 1.37
N GLN A 21 5.82 -3.63 0.79
CA GLN A 21 6.16 -3.41 -0.62
C GLN A 21 7.61 -3.81 -0.94
N LEU A 22 8.54 -3.64 0.00
CA LEU A 22 9.93 -4.09 -0.15
C LEU A 22 10.12 -5.60 0.07
N GLY A 23 9.05 -6.35 0.34
CA GLY A 23 9.09 -7.80 0.53
C GLY A 23 9.74 -8.23 1.85
N LEU A 24 9.75 -7.34 2.85
CA LEU A 24 10.38 -7.57 4.16
C LEU A 24 9.38 -7.95 5.26
N SER A 25 8.07 -7.92 4.98
CA SER A 25 6.98 -8.16 5.93
C SER A 25 7.19 -9.39 6.83
N TYR A 26 7.63 -10.51 6.26
CA TYR A 26 7.84 -11.76 7.00
C TYR A 26 8.90 -11.63 8.11
N ARG A 27 9.88 -10.73 7.98
CA ARG A 27 10.90 -10.47 9.00
C ARG A 27 10.38 -9.61 10.15
N PHE A 28 9.35 -8.81 9.90
CA PHE A 28 8.79 -7.85 10.84
C PHE A 28 7.37 -8.21 11.28
N SER A 29 6.91 -9.43 11.02
CA SER A 29 5.51 -9.86 11.25
C SER A 29 4.97 -9.52 12.64
N GLN A 30 5.74 -9.78 13.70
CA GLN A 30 5.32 -9.45 15.08
C GLN A 30 5.28 -7.93 15.33
N THR A 31 6.27 -7.21 14.82
CA THR A 31 6.35 -5.75 14.94
C THR A 31 5.21 -5.07 14.20
N ILE A 32 4.90 -5.52 12.97
CA ILE A 32 3.77 -5.01 12.19
C ILE A 32 2.45 -5.30 12.89
N LYS A 33 2.26 -6.54 13.38
CA LYS A 33 1.06 -6.89 14.13
C LYS A 33 0.84 -5.96 15.34
N HIS A 34 1.87 -5.78 16.16
CA HIS A 34 1.80 -4.89 17.32
C HIS A 34 1.49 -3.43 16.92
N ALA A 35 2.08 -2.95 15.83
CA ALA A 35 1.83 -1.62 15.29
C ALA A 35 0.38 -1.43 14.84
N LEU A 36 -0.18 -2.40 14.10
CA LEU A 36 -1.57 -2.38 13.66
C LEU A 36 -2.56 -2.47 14.83
N ASP A 37 -2.24 -3.28 15.85
CA ASP A 37 -3.04 -3.35 17.08
C ASP A 37 -3.05 -2.01 17.82
N LYS A 38 -1.92 -1.29 17.87
CA LYS A 38 -1.85 0.07 18.42
C LYS A 38 -2.68 1.06 17.60
N LEU A 39 -2.57 1.03 16.27
CA LEU A 39 -3.32 1.93 15.38
C LEU A 39 -4.83 1.78 15.54
N ARG A 40 -5.32 0.56 15.79
CA ARG A 40 -6.75 0.28 16.05
C ARG A 40 -7.30 0.92 17.32
N LEU A 41 -6.44 1.20 18.30
CA LEU A 41 -6.83 1.85 19.55
C LEU A 41 -6.91 3.38 19.41
N LEU A 42 -6.39 3.94 18.32
CA LEU A 42 -6.47 5.37 18.04
C LEU A 42 -7.82 5.67 17.40
N GLU A 43 -8.60 6.59 17.99
CA GLU A 43 -9.92 6.95 17.48
C GLU A 43 -9.87 7.44 16.02
N GLU A 44 -10.93 7.09 15.28
CA GLU A 44 -11.24 7.52 13.91
C GLU A 44 -11.59 9.02 13.88
N SER A 45 -10.63 9.88 14.21
CA SER A 45 -10.72 11.30 13.86
C SER A 45 -10.71 11.46 12.34
N SER A 46 -11.16 12.61 11.81
CA SER A 46 -11.22 12.88 10.36
C SER A 46 -9.84 12.76 9.71
N GLN A 47 -9.49 11.57 9.23
CA GLN A 47 -8.23 11.31 8.54
C GLN A 47 -8.35 11.63 7.06
N SER A 48 -7.23 11.93 6.40
CA SER A 48 -7.24 12.10 4.95
C SER A 48 -7.60 10.79 4.24
N LEU A 49 -8.00 10.91 2.97
CA LEU A 49 -8.32 9.73 2.15
C LEU A 49 -7.13 8.77 2.07
N HIS A 50 -5.92 9.31 1.92
CA HIS A 50 -4.69 8.52 1.85
C HIS A 50 -4.47 7.68 3.12
N VAL A 51 -4.61 8.29 4.30
CA VAL A 51 -4.39 7.60 5.57
C VAL A 51 -5.45 6.52 5.78
N SER A 52 -6.73 6.85 5.55
CA SER A 52 -7.85 5.92 5.71
C SER A 52 -7.72 4.72 4.78
N ALA A 53 -7.35 4.96 3.52
CA ALA A 53 -7.15 3.90 2.54
C ALA A 53 -5.92 3.02 2.85
N LEU A 54 -4.81 3.60 3.31
CA LEU A 54 -3.65 2.82 3.77
C LEU A 54 -3.98 1.98 4.99
N TYR A 55 -4.64 2.57 6.00
CA TYR A 55 -5.05 1.86 7.20
C TYR A 55 -5.96 0.67 6.89
N PHE A 56 -6.98 0.88 6.06
CA PHE A 56 -7.86 -0.18 5.57
C PHE A 56 -7.08 -1.27 4.81
N THR A 57 -6.19 -0.87 3.89
CA THR A 57 -5.39 -1.79 3.09
C THR A 57 -4.53 -2.70 3.94
N LEU A 58 -3.78 -2.10 4.88
CA LEU A 58 -2.85 -2.83 5.74
C LEU A 58 -3.59 -3.75 6.70
N LEU A 59 -4.70 -3.32 7.31
CA LEU A 59 -5.48 -4.23 8.15
C LEU A 59 -5.95 -5.46 7.35
N ARG A 60 -6.58 -5.28 6.18
CA ARG A 60 -7.04 -6.43 5.39
C ARG A 60 -5.91 -7.35 4.93
N GLN A 61 -4.80 -6.79 4.47
CA GLN A 61 -3.64 -7.58 4.03
C GLN A 61 -3.02 -8.39 5.18
N HIS A 62 -3.07 -7.88 6.40
CA HIS A 62 -2.61 -8.57 7.60
C HIS A 62 -3.71 -9.39 8.30
N GLY A 63 -4.80 -9.71 7.59
CA GLY A 63 -5.85 -10.62 8.04
C GLY A 63 -6.76 -10.04 9.13
N CYS A 64 -6.80 -8.72 9.24
CA CYS A 64 -7.57 -7.99 10.22
C CYS A 64 -8.90 -7.53 9.62
N GLU A 65 -10.02 -7.87 10.28
CA GLU A 65 -11.35 -7.38 9.89
C GLU A 65 -11.46 -5.87 10.08
N ILE A 66 -12.04 -5.21 9.08
CA ILE A 66 -12.38 -3.79 9.07
C ILE A 66 -13.54 -3.55 8.08
N SER A 67 -14.52 -2.75 8.52
CA SER A 67 -15.66 -2.36 7.69
C SER A 67 -15.21 -1.40 6.59
N PRO A 68 -15.69 -1.56 5.34
CA PRO A 68 -15.44 -0.57 4.30
C PRO A 68 -16.20 0.75 4.52
N ASP A 69 -17.09 0.82 5.52
CA ASP A 69 -17.82 2.03 5.91
C ASP A 69 -16.91 3.19 6.35
N ILE A 70 -15.63 2.91 6.65
CA ILE A 70 -14.61 3.96 6.83
C ILE A 70 -14.56 4.92 5.61
N PHE A 71 -14.99 4.45 4.43
CA PHE A 71 -15.03 5.27 3.23
C PHE A 71 -16.31 6.11 3.07
N GLU A 72 -17.35 5.92 3.88
CA GLU A 72 -18.58 6.71 3.82
C GLU A 72 -18.33 8.20 4.13
N GLY A 73 -17.34 8.49 4.98
CA GLY A 73 -16.91 9.87 5.28
C GLY A 73 -16.35 10.63 4.07
N PHE A 74 -16.05 9.95 2.96
CA PHE A 74 -15.55 10.55 1.71
C PHE A 74 -16.64 10.73 0.65
N LYS A 75 -17.90 10.43 0.98
CA LYS A 75 -19.05 10.63 0.09
C LYS A 75 -19.70 12.00 0.30
N ASP A 76 -20.34 12.49 -0.74
CA ASP A 76 -21.16 13.69 -0.73
C ASP A 76 -22.59 13.39 -0.26
N GLN A 77 -23.41 14.43 -0.14
CA GLN A 77 -24.82 14.32 0.25
C GLN A 77 -25.69 13.48 -0.71
N ASN A 78 -25.21 13.22 -1.93
CA ASN A 78 -25.89 12.37 -2.91
C ASN A 78 -25.43 10.90 -2.80
N GLY A 79 -24.50 10.59 -1.90
CA GLY A 79 -23.94 9.25 -1.72
C GLY A 79 -22.81 8.90 -2.69
N ASN A 80 -22.31 9.86 -3.50
CA ASN A 80 -21.21 9.64 -4.43
C ASN A 80 -19.88 10.05 -3.79
N PHE A 81 -18.76 9.45 -4.18
CA PHE A 81 -17.45 9.93 -3.74
C PHE A 81 -17.26 11.40 -4.11
N ASN A 82 -16.84 12.19 -3.12
CA ASN A 82 -16.79 13.64 -3.24
C ASN A 82 -15.76 14.07 -4.30
N GLU A 83 -16.23 14.80 -5.31
CA GLU A 83 -15.39 15.24 -6.43
C GLU A 83 -14.25 16.15 -6.04
N ASN A 84 -14.33 16.81 -4.88
CA ASN A 84 -13.23 17.63 -4.35
C ASN A 84 -11.99 16.79 -4.00
N LEU A 85 -12.16 15.48 -3.78
CA LEU A 85 -11.05 14.54 -3.51
C LEU A 85 -10.22 14.26 -4.78
N ALA A 86 -10.73 14.57 -5.98
CA ALA A 86 -10.07 14.26 -7.24
C ALA A 86 -8.66 14.87 -7.37
N GLY A 87 -8.39 15.97 -6.66
CA GLY A 87 -7.06 16.59 -6.60
C GLY A 87 -6.04 15.83 -5.75
N GLU A 88 -6.48 14.93 -4.86
CA GLU A 88 -5.61 14.16 -3.98
C GLU A 88 -5.08 12.90 -4.67
N ILE A 89 -4.18 13.05 -5.64
CA ILE A 89 -3.65 11.94 -6.45
C ILE A 89 -3.10 10.79 -5.60
N ARG A 90 -2.40 11.10 -4.50
CA ARG A 90 -1.90 10.08 -3.57
C ARG A 90 -3.03 9.35 -2.83
N GLY A 91 -4.07 10.09 -2.44
CA GLY A 91 -5.30 9.52 -1.86
C GLY A 91 -6.04 8.63 -2.86
N MET A 92 -6.14 9.05 -4.13
CA MET A 92 -6.73 8.25 -5.20
C MET A 92 -5.98 6.95 -5.44
N LEU A 93 -4.63 6.99 -5.46
CA LEU A 93 -3.81 5.80 -5.61
C LEU A 93 -4.04 4.81 -4.46
N SER A 94 -4.06 5.30 -3.22
CA SER A 94 -4.33 4.45 -2.06
C SER A 94 -5.76 3.91 -2.05
N LEU A 95 -6.76 4.72 -2.41
CA LEU A 95 -8.15 4.27 -2.54
C LEU A 95 -8.30 3.21 -3.63
N PHE A 96 -7.60 3.37 -4.75
CA PHE A 96 -7.55 2.37 -5.81
C PHE A 96 -7.00 1.04 -5.29
N GLU A 97 -5.86 1.03 -4.59
CA GLU A 97 -5.29 -0.20 -4.02
C GLU A 97 -6.24 -0.82 -2.97
N ALA A 98 -6.79 -0.01 -2.06
CA ALA A 98 -7.75 -0.44 -1.05
C ALA A 98 -8.98 -1.12 -1.65
N SER A 99 -9.52 -0.55 -2.75
CA SER A 99 -10.71 -1.06 -3.43
C SER A 99 -10.55 -2.47 -4.01
N HIS A 100 -9.31 -2.92 -4.22
CA HIS A 100 -9.02 -4.27 -4.72
C HIS A 100 -8.99 -5.35 -3.64
N LEU A 101 -9.24 -4.97 -2.38
CA LEU A 101 -9.38 -5.89 -1.24
C LEU A 101 -10.85 -6.19 -0.90
N ALA A 102 -11.77 -5.88 -1.81
CA ALA A 102 -13.21 -6.03 -1.58
C ALA A 102 -13.65 -7.49 -1.45
N TYR A 103 -14.52 -7.74 -0.48
CA TYR A 103 -15.32 -8.96 -0.39
C TYR A 103 -16.63 -8.81 -1.15
N GLU A 104 -17.31 -9.94 -1.39
CA GLU A 104 -18.63 -9.94 -2.01
C GLU A 104 -19.64 -9.17 -1.12
N GLY A 105 -20.42 -8.29 -1.73
CA GLY A 105 -21.40 -7.45 -1.03
C GLY A 105 -20.91 -6.06 -0.62
N GLU A 106 -19.62 -5.76 -0.73
CA GLU A 106 -19.05 -4.46 -0.35
C GLU A 106 -19.12 -3.44 -1.50
N SER A 107 -20.32 -2.97 -1.82
CA SER A 107 -20.57 -2.10 -2.99
C SER A 107 -19.77 -0.79 -2.96
N ILE A 108 -19.54 -0.22 -1.77
CA ILE A 108 -18.75 1.00 -1.60
C ILE A 108 -17.34 0.88 -2.17
N LEU A 109 -16.71 -0.31 -2.11
CA LEU A 109 -15.39 -0.53 -2.68
C LEU A 109 -15.44 -0.63 -4.20
N ASN A 110 -16.54 -1.13 -4.78
CA ASN A 110 -16.73 -1.10 -6.23
C ASN A 110 -16.93 0.33 -6.76
N GLU A 111 -17.66 1.15 -6.01
CA GLU A 111 -17.79 2.59 -6.27
C GLU A 111 -16.43 3.29 -6.16
N ALA A 112 -15.68 3.02 -5.07
CA ALA A 112 -14.34 3.57 -4.83
C ALA A 112 -13.38 3.20 -5.97
N LYS A 113 -13.40 1.95 -6.40
CA LYS A 113 -12.61 1.45 -7.54
C LYS A 113 -12.92 2.24 -8.81
N SER A 114 -14.19 2.42 -9.12
CA SER A 114 -14.64 3.12 -10.32
C SER A 114 -14.20 4.59 -10.30
N PHE A 115 -14.43 5.26 -9.17
CA PHE A 115 -14.04 6.65 -8.95
C PHE A 115 -12.52 6.86 -9.04
N ALA A 116 -11.74 6.10 -8.26
CA ALA A 116 -10.29 6.21 -8.24
C ALA A 116 -9.67 5.86 -9.59
N SER A 117 -10.19 4.84 -10.28
CA SER A 117 -9.71 4.46 -11.62
C SER A 117 -9.87 5.58 -12.64
N LEU A 118 -11.02 6.28 -12.61
CA LEU A 118 -11.28 7.41 -13.50
C LEU A 118 -10.30 8.55 -13.22
N ARG A 119 -10.19 8.96 -11.95
CA ARG A 119 -9.33 10.08 -11.54
C ARG A 119 -7.84 9.81 -11.79
N LEU A 120 -7.38 8.59 -11.54
CA LEU A 120 -6.00 8.21 -11.84
C LEU A 120 -5.69 8.26 -13.34
N LYS A 121 -6.63 7.82 -14.21
CA LYS A 121 -6.47 7.91 -15.66
C LYS A 121 -6.39 9.36 -16.13
N ASP A 122 -7.29 10.23 -15.65
CA ASP A 122 -7.32 11.65 -16.01
C ASP A 122 -6.06 12.38 -15.54
N SER A 123 -5.49 11.98 -14.41
CA SER A 123 -4.31 12.63 -13.83
C SER A 123 -3.00 12.35 -14.57
N LYS A 124 -2.93 11.31 -15.43
CA LYS A 124 -1.67 10.85 -16.03
C LYS A 124 -0.91 11.92 -16.81
N GLU A 125 -1.62 12.88 -17.41
CA GLU A 125 -1.02 13.95 -18.22
C GLU A 125 -0.48 15.13 -17.39
N PHE A 126 -0.88 15.24 -16.12
CA PHE A 126 -0.62 16.40 -15.27
C PHE A 126 0.31 16.11 -14.09
N VAL A 127 0.63 14.84 -13.89
CA VAL A 127 1.40 14.37 -12.73
C VAL A 127 2.88 14.27 -13.07
N GLY A 128 3.75 14.76 -12.19
CA GLY A 128 5.20 14.71 -12.35
C GLY A 128 5.75 13.28 -12.45
N SER A 129 6.99 13.15 -12.94
CA SER A 129 7.66 11.85 -13.18
C SER A 129 7.60 10.90 -11.98
N ASN A 130 7.65 11.44 -10.76
CA ASN A 130 7.71 10.65 -9.52
C ASN A 130 6.42 9.86 -9.23
N MET A 131 5.27 10.29 -9.77
CA MET A 131 3.97 9.67 -9.51
C MET A 131 3.38 9.02 -10.78
N SER A 132 3.83 9.39 -11.97
CA SER A 132 3.40 8.78 -13.23
C SER A 132 3.71 7.27 -13.30
N GLU A 133 4.91 6.87 -12.87
CA GLU A 133 5.35 5.46 -12.87
C GLU A 133 4.53 4.62 -11.85
N PRO A 134 4.39 5.01 -10.56
CA PRO A 134 3.51 4.32 -9.61
C PRO A 134 2.05 4.21 -10.06
N ILE A 135 1.46 5.27 -10.62
CA ILE A 135 0.07 5.27 -11.08
C ILE A 135 -0.10 4.28 -12.25
N THR A 136 0.82 4.31 -13.21
CA THR A 136 0.75 3.41 -14.36
C THR A 136 0.87 1.95 -13.92
N HIS A 137 1.80 1.67 -13.01
CA HIS A 137 2.02 0.33 -12.47
C HIS A 137 0.80 -0.19 -11.70
N ALA A 138 0.23 0.60 -10.79
CA ALA A 138 -0.97 0.20 -10.04
C ALA A 138 -2.18 -0.05 -10.96
N VAL A 139 -2.42 0.84 -11.93
CA VAL A 139 -3.57 0.71 -12.85
C VAL A 139 -3.45 -0.49 -13.80
N GLU A 140 -2.23 -0.91 -14.14
CA GLU A 140 -2.01 -2.13 -14.93
C GLU A 140 -2.42 -3.38 -14.15
N LEU A 141 -1.95 -3.50 -12.91
CA LEU A 141 -2.32 -4.57 -12.00
C LEU A 141 -2.19 -4.05 -10.56
N PRO A 142 -3.24 -4.12 -9.72
CA PRO A 142 -3.19 -3.70 -8.32
C PRO A 142 -2.24 -4.55 -7.50
N TYR A 143 -1.58 -3.97 -6.49
CA TYR A 143 -0.59 -4.63 -5.65
C TYR A 143 -1.09 -5.96 -5.07
N HIS A 144 -2.34 -6.01 -4.58
CA HIS A 144 -2.92 -7.20 -3.96
C HIS A 144 -2.96 -8.43 -4.90
N TYR A 145 -2.97 -8.22 -6.22
CA TYR A 145 -3.01 -9.30 -7.21
C TYR A 145 -1.65 -9.69 -7.78
N ARG A 146 -0.58 -9.05 -7.30
CA ARG A 146 0.78 -9.26 -7.81
C ARG A 146 1.50 -10.34 -7.04
N MET A 147 2.41 -11.04 -7.73
CA MET A 147 3.32 -11.98 -7.08
C MET A 147 4.35 -11.19 -6.27
N GLN A 148 4.25 -11.29 -4.94
CA GLN A 148 4.98 -10.47 -3.98
C GLN A 148 6.50 -10.38 -4.25
N ARG A 149 7.15 -11.49 -4.61
CA ARG A 149 8.61 -11.47 -4.86
C ARG A 149 9.01 -10.76 -6.14
N LEU A 150 8.22 -10.88 -7.21
CA LEU A 150 8.44 -10.09 -8.43
C LEU A 150 8.21 -8.61 -8.14
N GLU A 151 7.15 -8.33 -7.40
CA GLU A 151 6.72 -6.98 -7.08
C GLU A 151 7.69 -6.25 -6.14
N ALA A 152 8.25 -6.96 -5.16
CA ALA A 152 9.28 -6.43 -4.28
C ALA A 152 10.52 -5.93 -5.04
N ARG A 153 10.89 -6.56 -6.15
CA ARG A 153 12.00 -6.09 -6.99
C ARG A 153 11.69 -4.72 -7.59
N TRP A 154 10.51 -4.57 -8.18
CA TRP A 154 10.07 -3.30 -8.76
C TRP A 154 10.02 -2.20 -7.68
N HIS A 155 9.45 -2.51 -6.51
CA HIS A 155 9.41 -1.57 -5.40
C HIS A 155 10.79 -1.20 -4.85
N ILE A 156 11.77 -2.10 -4.80
CA ILE A 156 13.15 -1.76 -4.42
C ILE A 156 13.73 -0.69 -5.36
N GLU A 157 13.48 -0.81 -6.67
CA GLU A 157 13.94 0.15 -7.68
C GLU A 157 13.19 1.49 -7.56
N ALA A 158 11.87 1.45 -7.40
CA ALA A 158 11.04 2.65 -7.20
C ALA A 158 11.39 3.38 -5.88
N TYR A 159 11.56 2.65 -4.79
CA TYR A 159 11.94 3.17 -3.47
C TYR A 159 13.32 3.83 -3.50
N ALA A 160 14.26 3.31 -4.27
CA ALA A 160 15.58 3.91 -4.41
C ALA A 160 15.54 5.32 -5.04
N LYS A 161 14.54 5.61 -5.87
CA LYS A 161 14.33 6.93 -6.53
C LYS A 161 13.71 7.97 -5.60
N ARG A 162 13.06 7.55 -4.50
CA ARG A 162 12.43 8.46 -3.54
C ARG A 162 13.45 9.39 -2.87
N SER A 163 13.07 10.65 -2.66
CA SER A 163 13.87 11.64 -1.94
C SER A 163 13.83 11.43 -0.43
N ASP A 164 12.74 10.88 0.09
CA ASP A 164 12.44 10.64 1.51
C ASP A 164 12.76 9.20 1.95
N LYS A 165 13.46 8.41 1.13
CA LYS A 165 13.73 7.00 1.42
C LYS A 165 14.50 6.80 2.73
N ASN A 166 14.15 5.74 3.45
CA ASN A 166 14.97 5.21 4.52
C ASN A 166 16.11 4.36 3.92
N GLN A 167 17.33 4.89 3.98
CA GLN A 167 18.50 4.24 3.38
C GLN A 167 18.81 2.86 4.00
N VAL A 168 18.61 2.72 5.32
CA VAL A 168 18.83 1.44 6.03
C VAL A 168 17.82 0.40 5.57
N LEU A 169 16.55 0.80 5.42
CA LEU A 169 15.50 -0.10 4.95
C LEU A 169 15.75 -0.56 3.50
N LEU A 170 16.19 0.35 2.63
CA LEU A 170 16.55 0.02 1.25
C LEU A 170 17.72 -0.98 1.16
N GLU A 171 18.76 -0.77 1.96
CA GLU A 171 19.91 -1.68 2.01
C GLU A 171 19.49 -3.06 2.51
N LEU A 172 18.66 -3.12 3.56
CA LEU A 172 18.11 -4.36 4.05
C LEU A 172 17.29 -5.09 2.98
N ALA A 173 16.42 -4.38 2.25
CA ALA A 173 15.60 -4.96 1.18
C ALA A 173 16.46 -5.57 0.07
N ARG A 174 17.52 -4.88 -0.36
CA ARG A 174 18.45 -5.38 -1.38
C ARG A 174 19.21 -6.62 -0.91
N LEU A 175 19.73 -6.59 0.31
CA LEU A 175 20.46 -7.73 0.87
C LEU A 175 19.53 -8.94 1.03
N ASP A 176 18.33 -8.74 1.57
CA ASP A 176 17.35 -9.80 1.73
C ASP A 176 16.98 -10.44 0.39
N PHE A 177 16.65 -9.61 -0.61
CA PHE A 177 16.28 -10.07 -1.93
C PHE A 177 17.38 -10.95 -2.54
N ASN A 178 18.64 -10.53 -2.43
CA ASN A 178 19.78 -11.27 -2.96
C ASN A 178 20.02 -12.60 -2.21
N ILE A 179 19.85 -12.63 -0.88
CA ILE A 179 19.97 -13.86 -0.09
C ILE A 179 18.92 -14.89 -0.52
N VAL A 180 17.67 -14.44 -0.67
CA VAL A 180 16.56 -15.31 -1.09
C VAL A 180 16.76 -15.77 -2.54
N GLN A 181 17.21 -14.89 -3.44
CA GLN A 181 17.52 -15.23 -4.82
C GLN A 181 18.61 -16.31 -4.91
N ALA A 182 19.70 -16.18 -4.16
CA ALA A 182 20.77 -17.17 -4.15
C ALA A 182 20.28 -18.54 -3.68
N LYS A 183 19.42 -18.58 -2.66
CA LYS A 183 18.79 -19.82 -2.19
C LYS A 183 17.91 -20.46 -3.27
N LEU A 184 17.01 -19.68 -3.87
CA LEU A 184 16.12 -20.16 -4.94
C LEU A 184 16.89 -20.68 -6.16
N GLN A 185 18.00 -20.03 -6.53
CA GLN A 185 18.86 -20.50 -7.61
C GLN A 185 19.50 -21.85 -7.30
N SER A 186 19.94 -22.07 -6.05
CA SER A 186 20.45 -23.36 -5.60
C SER A 186 19.37 -24.45 -5.67
N GLU A 187 18.17 -24.17 -5.18
CA GLU A 187 17.04 -25.11 -5.22
C GLU A 187 16.64 -25.47 -6.66
N VAL A 188 16.62 -24.49 -7.57
CA VAL A 188 16.36 -24.74 -9.00
C VAL A 188 17.44 -25.64 -9.61
N GLN A 189 18.72 -25.44 -9.27
CA GLN A 189 19.80 -26.31 -9.73
C GLN A 189 19.66 -27.74 -9.23
N GLU A 190 19.17 -27.94 -8.00
CA GLU A 190 18.92 -29.28 -7.46
C GLU A 190 17.75 -29.98 -8.14
N VAL A 191 16.64 -29.27 -8.37
CA VAL A 191 15.44 -29.83 -9.02
C VAL A 191 15.63 -30.07 -10.52
N SER A 192 16.56 -29.35 -11.16
CA SER A 192 16.86 -29.51 -12.59
C SER A 192 17.87 -30.63 -12.90
N ARG A 193 18.38 -31.33 -11.88
CA ARG A 193 19.27 -32.49 -12.02
C ARG A 193 18.48 -33.79 -12.17
#